data_AF-A0A9K3DVT2-F1
#
_entry.id   AF-A0A9K3DVT2-F1
#
_cell.length_a   1.000
_cell.length_b   1.000
_cell.length_c   1.000
_cell.angle_alpha   90.00
_cell.angle_beta   90.00
_cell.angle_gamma   90.00
#
_symmetry.space_group_name_H-M   'P 1'
#
loop_
_entity.id
_entity.type
_entity.pdbx_description
1 polymer ?
#
loop_
_entity_poly.entity_id
_entity_poly.type
_entity_poly.pdbx_seq_one_letter_code
_entity_poly.pdbx_strand_id
1 'polypeptide(L)'
;MNEEPNFKRIFLDTHLTKECKQKLWDRDIDIYNLEELTFCTERAKKVYGGYLNAMREVYGPNYSEYPDDPKVWARVIGQGRTRRVYMIGSSDLEYLVIGTSSSSAGSAPSQAEYQRSQEEVQVMRTPMVDLEAWLEEERNLFATRLDEERKAREELQQQLQEFMNNWRPPSN
;
A
#
# COMPACT_ATOMS: atom_id res chain seq x y z
N MET A 1 14.00 21.44 -2.88
CA MET A 1 15.17 20.90 -2.16
C MET A 1 14.85 19.44 -1.88
N ASN A 2 15.37 18.52 -2.69
CA ASN A 2 15.17 17.09 -2.52
C ASN A 2 16.27 16.56 -1.61
N GLU A 3 16.16 16.85 -0.31
CA GLU A 3 17.01 16.21 0.68
C GLU A 3 16.46 14.79 0.86
N GLU A 4 17.30 13.77 0.66
CA GLU A 4 16.87 12.38 0.79
C GLU A 4 16.30 12.15 2.20
N PRO A 5 15.16 11.44 2.33
CA PRO A 5 14.58 11.14 3.62
C PRO A 5 15.58 10.34 4.47
N ASN A 6 16.12 10.95 5.52
CA ASN A 6 16.98 10.26 6.47
C ASN A 6 16.12 9.48 7.50
N PHE A 7 16.62 8.33 7.95
CA PHE A 7 15.90 7.44 8.85
C PHE A 7 15.55 8.14 10.17
N LYS A 8 16.47 8.97 10.68
CA LYS A 8 16.29 9.82 11.85
C LYS A 8 15.04 10.70 11.74
N ARG A 9 14.84 11.37 10.62
CA ARG A 9 13.67 12.23 10.37
C ARG A 9 12.39 11.44 10.33
N ILE A 10 12.38 10.32 9.59
CA ILE A 10 11.20 9.43 9.51
C ILE A 10 10.82 8.92 10.90
N PHE A 11 11.81 8.51 11.70
CA PHE A 11 11.60 8.03 13.06
C PHE A 11 10.97 9.11 13.95
N LEU A 12 11.49 10.34 13.92
CA LEU A 12 10.96 11.46 14.70
C LEU A 12 9.56 11.86 14.24
N ASP A 13 9.32 11.95 12.92
CA ASP A 13 8.00 12.28 12.37
C ASP A 13 6.91 11.28 12.76
N THR A 14 7.30 10.02 12.95
CA THR A 14 6.39 8.98 13.41
C THR A 14 6.14 9.06 14.91
N HIS A 15 7.22 9.10 15.69
CA HIS A 15 7.15 8.72 17.09
C HIS A 15 7.09 9.91 18.04
N LEU A 16 7.28 11.13 17.56
CA LEU A 16 7.04 12.34 18.34
C LEU A 16 5.55 12.69 18.37
N THR A 17 5.11 13.25 19.49
CA THR A 17 3.77 13.83 19.62
C THR A 17 3.57 14.97 18.63
N LYS A 18 2.33 15.25 18.26
CA LYS A 18 2.01 16.32 17.29
C LYS A 18 2.57 17.68 17.72
N GLU A 19 2.43 18.03 19.00
CA GLU A 19 2.94 19.29 19.57
C GLU A 19 4.47 19.35 19.55
N CYS A 20 5.14 18.24 19.87
CA CYS A 20 6.61 18.18 19.84
C CYS A 20 7.16 18.31 18.42
N LYS A 21 6.50 17.70 17.42
CA LYS A 21 6.89 17.85 16.01
C LYS A 21 6.77 19.30 15.55
N GLN A 22 5.70 19.98 15.94
CA GLN A 22 5.52 21.38 15.61
C GLN A 22 6.69 22.22 16.12
N LYS A 23 7.01 22.12 17.42
CA LYS A 23 8.17 22.79 18.03
C LYS A 23 9.49 22.46 17.34
N LEU A 24 9.68 21.20 16.96
CA LEU A 24 10.89 20.76 16.27
C LEU A 24 11.03 21.41 14.89
N TRP A 25 9.94 21.47 14.13
CA TRP A 25 9.93 22.06 12.79
C TRP A 25 9.98 23.59 12.80
N ASP A 26 9.49 24.20 13.88
CA ASP A 26 9.63 25.64 14.17
C ASP A 26 11.04 25.99 14.70
N ARG A 27 11.90 24.98 14.93
CA ARG A 27 13.27 25.08 15.46
C ARG A 27 13.36 25.59 16.90
N ASP A 28 12.29 25.39 17.68
CA ASP A 28 12.25 25.74 19.10
C ASP A 28 13.01 24.74 19.98
N ILE A 29 13.17 23.50 19.50
CA ILE A 29 13.84 22.39 20.21
C ILE A 29 14.81 21.67 19.28
N ASP A 30 15.86 21.07 19.85
CA ASP A 30 16.93 20.42 19.10
C ASP A 30 16.75 18.88 19.02
N ILE A 31 17.02 18.29 17.86
CA ILE A 31 16.92 16.83 17.63
C ILE A 31 17.86 16.00 18.52
N TYR A 32 18.91 16.60 19.07
CA TYR A 32 19.90 15.99 19.94
C TYR A 32 19.56 16.19 21.43
N ASN A 33 18.57 17.02 21.75
CA ASN A 33 18.09 17.22 23.11
C ASN A 33 16.97 16.23 23.46
N LEU A 34 17.36 15.06 23.98
CA LEU A 34 16.42 13.99 24.31
C LEU A 34 15.38 14.38 25.39
N GLU A 35 15.68 15.36 26.24
CA GLU A 35 14.78 15.78 27.32
C GLU A 35 13.61 16.64 26.81
N GLU A 36 13.85 17.46 25.79
CA GLU A 36 12.83 18.29 25.14
C GLU A 36 11.95 17.48 24.17
N LEU A 37 12.46 16.35 23.68
CA LEU A 37 11.73 15.48 22.77
C LEU A 37 10.67 14.64 23.50
N THR A 38 9.40 14.92 23.18
CA THR A 38 8.25 14.20 23.72
C THR A 38 7.74 13.15 22.73
N PHE A 39 7.98 11.88 23.07
CA PHE A 39 7.59 10.71 22.27
C PHE A 39 6.19 10.19 22.64
N CYS A 40 5.50 9.61 21.66
CA CYS A 40 4.23 8.92 21.85
C CYS A 40 4.36 7.64 22.71
N THR A 41 5.55 7.06 22.81
CA THR A 41 5.81 5.86 23.64
C THR A 41 7.19 5.91 24.30
N GLU A 42 7.30 5.37 25.51
CA GLU A 42 8.57 5.22 26.23
C GLU A 42 9.58 4.34 25.48
N ARG A 43 9.08 3.34 24.72
CA ARG A 43 9.93 2.49 23.89
C ARG A 43 10.64 3.31 22.81
N ALA A 44 9.92 4.21 22.12
CA ALA A 44 10.52 5.05 21.09
C ALA A 44 11.57 6.00 21.68
N LYS A 45 11.29 6.58 22.85
CA LYS A 45 12.27 7.41 23.58
C LYS A 45 13.55 6.62 23.90
N LYS A 46 13.43 5.38 24.39
CA LYS A 46 14.58 4.52 24.67
C LYS A 46 15.39 4.18 23.42
N VAL A 47 14.73 3.88 22.31
CA VAL A 47 15.39 3.59 21.03
C VAL A 47 16.14 4.83 20.53
N TYR A 48 15.52 6.00 20.54
CA TYR A 48 16.17 7.22 20.09
C TYR A 48 17.34 7.62 20.98
N GLY A 49 17.19 7.53 22.31
CA GLY A 49 18.30 7.75 23.24
C GLY A 49 19.45 6.77 23.04
N GLY A 50 19.14 5.49 22.76
CA GLY A 50 20.14 4.49 22.38
C GLY A 50 20.89 4.86 21.09
N TYR A 51 20.18 5.40 20.09
CA TYR A 51 20.78 5.89 18.84
C TYR A 51 21.73 7.06 19.10
N LEU A 52 21.33 8.06 19.87
CA LEU A 52 22.20 9.20 20.21
C LEU A 52 23.47 8.75 20.95
N ASN A 53 23.33 7.81 21.88
CA ASN A 53 24.48 7.24 22.58
C ASN A 53 25.40 6.46 21.64
N ALA A 54 24.84 5.63 20.75
CA ALA A 54 25.64 4.87 19.79
C ALA A 54 26.32 5.77 18.74
N MET A 55 25.67 6.86 18.30
CA MET A 55 26.29 7.89 17.46
C MET A 55 27.48 8.53 18.18
N ARG A 56 27.32 8.87 19.46
CA ARG A 56 28.40 9.42 20.30
C ARG A 56 29.56 8.44 20.48
N GLU A 57 29.29 7.15 20.61
CA GLU A 57 30.33 6.12 20.72
C GLU A 57 31.12 5.95 19.41
N VAL A 58 30.45 6.03 18.26
CA VAL A 58 31.09 5.84 16.95
C VAL A 58 31.83 7.08 16.47
N TYR A 59 31.24 8.26 16.64
CA TYR A 59 31.72 9.51 16.05
C TYR A 59 32.26 10.52 17.08
N GLY A 60 32.17 10.20 18.38
CA GLY A 60 32.65 11.06 19.46
C GLY A 60 31.68 12.17 19.86
N PRO A 61 32.12 13.17 20.65
CA PRO A 61 31.27 14.23 21.18
C PRO A 61 30.59 15.09 20.10
N ASN A 62 31.22 15.24 18.93
CA ASN A 62 30.71 16.04 17.81
C ASN A 62 29.86 15.21 16.84
N TYR A 63 29.23 14.13 17.31
CA TYR A 63 28.40 13.25 16.48
C TYR A 63 27.24 13.97 15.76
N SER A 64 26.86 15.17 16.20
CA SER A 64 25.85 16.02 15.57
C SER A 64 26.25 16.55 14.20
N GLU A 65 27.55 16.62 13.90
CA GLU A 65 28.11 17.05 12.61
C GLU A 65 28.11 15.92 11.56
N TYR A 66 27.87 14.68 12.00
CA TYR A 66 27.87 13.51 11.14
C TYR A 66 26.48 13.23 10.58
N PRO A 67 26.40 12.75 9.32
CA PRO A 67 25.13 12.36 8.72
C PRO A 67 24.51 11.18 9.48
N ASP A 68 23.22 10.95 9.23
CA ASP A 68 22.51 9.81 9.77
C ASP A 68 23.16 8.49 9.29
N ASP A 69 23.58 7.62 10.22
CA ASP A 69 24.24 6.34 9.91
C ASP A 69 23.29 5.14 10.11
N PRO A 70 22.86 4.48 9.02
CA PRO A 70 22.04 3.27 9.10
C PRO A 70 22.70 2.12 9.89
N LYS A 71 24.03 2.02 9.94
CA LYS A 71 24.75 1.01 10.72
C LYS A 71 24.60 1.24 12.22
N VAL A 72 24.53 2.50 12.65
CA VAL A 72 24.27 2.84 14.06
C VAL A 72 22.84 2.47 14.44
N TRP A 73 21.87 2.74 13.57
CA TRP A 73 20.49 2.29 13.75
C TRP A 73 20.36 0.78 13.93
N ALA A 74 21.09 0.00 13.12
CA ALA A 74 21.09 -1.46 13.23
C ALA A 74 21.52 -1.97 14.61
N ARG A 75 22.46 -1.29 15.28
CA ARG A 75 22.92 -1.67 16.63
C ARG A 75 21.84 -1.50 17.70
N VAL A 76 21.04 -0.45 17.58
CA VAL A 76 20.08 -0.05 18.62
C VAL A 76 18.73 -0.75 18.44
N ILE A 77 18.35 -1.01 17.19
CA ILE A 77 17.11 -1.73 16.87
C ILE A 77 17.30 -3.26 17.00
N GLY A 78 18.54 -3.75 16.90
CA GLY A 78 18.88 -5.18 16.92
C GLY A 78 18.95 -5.86 18.29
N GLN A 79 18.76 -5.15 19.41
CA GLN A 79 18.81 -5.78 20.74
C GLN A 79 17.43 -6.32 21.16
N GLY A 80 17.15 -7.60 20.87
CA GLY A 80 16.00 -8.35 21.41
C GLY A 80 15.30 -9.27 20.40
N ARG A 81 14.36 -10.12 20.88
CA ARG A 81 13.56 -11.09 20.09
C ARG A 81 12.69 -10.47 18.99
N THR A 82 12.70 -9.16 18.80
CA THR A 82 11.87 -8.46 17.82
C THR A 82 12.74 -7.46 17.08
N ARG A 83 13.53 -7.97 16.13
CA ARG A 83 14.35 -7.24 15.14
C ARG A 83 13.49 -6.44 14.13
N ARG A 84 12.31 -5.99 14.56
CA ARG A 84 11.32 -5.27 13.73
C ARG A 84 11.37 -3.80 14.09
N VAL A 85 11.77 -2.99 13.12
CA VAL A 85 11.57 -1.55 13.15
C VAL A 85 10.06 -1.32 13.05
N TYR A 86 9.45 -0.68 14.04
CA TYR A 86 8.08 -0.18 13.84
C TYR A 86 8.15 0.93 12.79
N MET A 87 7.37 0.81 11.70
CA MET A 87 7.20 1.73 10.54
C MET A 87 7.82 1.29 9.21
N ILE A 88 8.81 0.41 9.25
CA ILE A 88 9.11 -0.41 8.08
C ILE A 88 8.14 -1.57 8.18
N GLY A 89 7.60 -2.08 7.07
CA GLY A 89 6.81 -3.31 7.11
C GLY A 89 7.63 -4.46 7.70
N SER A 90 7.26 -5.70 7.43
CA SER A 90 8.12 -6.86 7.70
C SER A 90 9.50 -6.84 7.01
N SER A 91 9.92 -5.71 6.42
CA SER A 91 11.18 -5.51 5.74
C SER A 91 12.33 -5.39 6.75
N ASP A 92 13.29 -6.27 6.55
CA ASP A 92 14.49 -6.40 7.34
C ASP A 92 15.37 -5.14 7.26
N LEU A 93 15.82 -4.65 8.42
CA LEU A 93 16.73 -3.50 8.51
C LEU A 93 18.07 -3.78 7.82
N GLU A 94 18.52 -5.04 7.81
CA GLU A 94 19.77 -5.46 7.17
C GLU A 94 19.69 -5.32 5.62
N TYR A 95 18.49 -5.51 5.05
CA TYR A 95 18.24 -5.25 3.62
C TYR A 95 18.38 -3.77 3.27
N LEU A 96 17.87 -2.86 4.11
CA LEU A 96 17.98 -1.42 3.86
C LEU A 96 19.40 -0.89 4.10
N VAL A 97 20.14 -1.45 5.05
CA VAL A 97 21.47 -0.96 5.45
C VAL A 97 22.59 -1.49 4.54
N ILE A 98 22.47 -2.73 4.05
CA ILE A 98 23.58 -3.43 3.35
C ILE A 98 23.13 -3.96 1.97
N GLY A 99 21.83 -3.90 1.63
CA GLY A 99 21.30 -4.52 0.41
C GLY A 99 21.23 -6.05 0.51
N THR A 100 21.53 -6.61 1.68
CA THR A 100 21.52 -8.05 1.95
C THR A 100 20.37 -8.36 2.88
N SER A 101 19.40 -9.16 2.44
CA SER A 101 18.39 -9.72 3.33
C SER A 101 19.09 -10.52 4.43
N SER A 102 18.91 -10.20 5.72
CA SER A 102 19.24 -11.19 6.74
C SER A 102 18.24 -12.32 6.56
N SER A 103 18.75 -13.51 6.34
CA SER A 103 18.02 -14.72 6.68
C SER A 103 17.95 -14.85 8.21
N SER A 104 17.24 -13.95 8.89
CA SER A 104 16.93 -14.08 10.30
C SER A 104 15.57 -14.76 10.41
N ALA A 105 15.54 -15.87 11.14
CA ALA A 105 14.42 -16.78 11.32
C ALA A 105 13.19 -16.13 12.00
N GLY A 106 12.50 -15.26 11.28
CA GLY A 106 11.11 -14.91 11.51
C GLY A 106 10.31 -15.50 10.37
N SER A 107 9.78 -16.71 10.58
CA SER A 107 8.89 -17.47 9.70
C SER A 107 8.85 -16.96 8.25
N ALA A 108 9.83 -17.37 7.44
CA ALA A 108 9.54 -17.52 6.03
C ALA A 108 8.24 -18.37 5.97
N PRO A 109 7.21 -17.94 5.23
CA PRO A 109 6.04 -18.78 5.02
C PRO A 109 6.60 -20.13 4.61
N SER A 110 6.22 -21.19 5.33
CA SER A 110 6.66 -22.52 4.92
C SER A 110 6.31 -22.69 3.44
N GLN A 111 7.09 -23.44 2.68
CA GLN A 111 6.76 -23.67 1.27
C GLN A 111 5.29 -24.14 1.10
N ALA A 112 4.76 -24.82 2.11
CA ALA A 112 3.35 -25.19 2.22
C ALA A 112 2.38 -24.01 2.40
N GLU A 113 2.74 -22.96 3.15
CA GLU A 113 1.92 -21.74 3.30
C GLU A 113 1.95 -20.88 2.02
N TYR A 114 3.09 -20.77 1.35
CA TYR A 114 3.18 -20.12 0.04
C TYR A 114 2.35 -20.87 -1.01
N GLN A 115 2.44 -22.21 -1.03
CA GLN A 115 1.65 -23.06 -1.91
C GLN A 115 0.14 -22.93 -1.63
N ARG A 116 -0.26 -22.92 -0.35
CA ARG A 116 -1.66 -22.74 0.05
C ARG A 116 -2.20 -21.37 -0.36
N SER A 117 -1.40 -20.32 -0.20
CA SER A 117 -1.78 -18.96 -0.64
C SER A 117 -1.92 -18.87 -2.17
N GLN A 118 -1.03 -19.53 -2.93
CA GLN A 118 -1.15 -19.65 -4.39
C GLN A 118 -2.44 -20.40 -4.80
N GLU A 119 -2.76 -21.48 -4.10
CA GLU A 119 -4.00 -22.25 -4.32
C GLU A 119 -5.26 -21.44 -4.01
N GLU A 120 -5.29 -20.69 -2.90
CA GLU A 120 -6.41 -19.80 -2.57
C GLU A 120 -6.61 -18.70 -3.61
N VAL A 121 -5.52 -18.13 -4.14
CA VAL A 121 -5.60 -17.14 -5.23
C VAL A 121 -6.16 -17.76 -6.51
N GLN A 122 -5.77 -19.00 -6.84
CA GLN A 122 -6.34 -19.68 -8.00
C GLN A 122 -7.82 -20.02 -7.79
N VAL A 123 -8.19 -20.51 -6.61
CA VAL A 123 -9.59 -20.81 -6.25
C VAL A 123 -10.47 -19.58 -6.30
N MET A 124 -9.96 -18.39 -6.00
CA MET A 124 -10.72 -17.14 -6.15
C MET A 124 -10.73 -16.60 -7.59
N ARG A 125 -9.70 -16.88 -8.40
CA ARG A 125 -9.65 -16.44 -9.81
C ARG A 125 -10.59 -17.21 -10.71
N THR A 126 -10.75 -18.52 -10.51
CA THR A 126 -11.59 -19.36 -11.38
C THR A 126 -13.07 -18.92 -11.40
N PRO A 127 -13.73 -18.70 -10.25
CA PRO A 127 -15.12 -18.24 -10.22
C PRO A 127 -15.31 -16.85 -10.81
N MET A 128 -14.29 -15.99 -10.75
CA MET A 128 -14.34 -14.64 -11.32
C MET A 128 -14.32 -14.68 -12.86
N VAL A 129 -13.50 -15.55 -13.44
CA VAL A 129 -13.45 -15.78 -14.90
C VAL A 129 -14.76 -16.40 -15.38
N ASP A 130 -15.30 -17.38 -14.66
CA ASP A 130 -16.57 -18.03 -15.01
C ASP A 130 -17.75 -17.04 -14.91
N LEU A 131 -17.75 -16.18 -13.89
CA LEU A 131 -18.77 -15.14 -13.72
C LEU A 131 -18.67 -14.07 -14.82
N GLU A 132 -17.47 -13.67 -15.22
CA GLU A 132 -17.24 -12.71 -16.31
C GLU A 132 -17.70 -13.28 -17.66
N ALA A 133 -17.41 -14.55 -17.93
CA ALA A 133 -17.90 -15.24 -19.13
C ALA A 133 -19.44 -15.33 -19.16
N TRP A 134 -20.06 -15.65 -18.02
CA TRP A 134 -21.52 -15.71 -17.90
C TRP A 134 -22.19 -14.35 -18.10
N LEU A 135 -21.63 -13.27 -17.53
CA LEU A 135 -22.14 -11.91 -17.73
C LEU A 135 -22.03 -11.45 -19.18
N GLU A 136 -20.94 -11.82 -19.86
CA GLU A 136 -20.76 -11.53 -21.27
C GLU A 136 -21.76 -12.28 -22.15
N GLU A 137 -22.07 -13.54 -21.82
CA GLU A 137 -23.11 -14.33 -22.50
C GLU A 137 -24.50 -13.72 -22.31
N GLU A 138 -24.88 -13.36 -21.08
CA GLU A 138 -26.14 -12.65 -20.81
C GLU A 138 -26.24 -11.34 -21.59
N ARG A 139 -25.18 -10.54 -21.60
CA ARG A 139 -25.13 -9.28 -22.35
C ARG A 139 -25.38 -9.51 -23.85
N ASN A 140 -24.74 -10.52 -24.42
CA ASN A 140 -24.88 -10.85 -25.84
C ASN A 140 -26.28 -11.39 -26.17
N LEU A 141 -26.89 -12.15 -25.27
CA LEU A 141 -28.27 -12.61 -25.40
C LEU A 141 -29.25 -11.42 -25.39
N PHE A 142 -29.09 -10.49 -24.44
CA PHE A 142 -29.91 -9.28 -24.38
C PHE A 142 -29.74 -8.40 -25.62
N ALA A 143 -28.52 -8.23 -26.12
CA ALA A 143 -28.25 -7.47 -27.33
C ALA A 143 -28.94 -8.10 -28.55
N THR A 144 -28.84 -9.42 -28.70
CA THR A 144 -29.49 -10.17 -29.80
C THR A 144 -31.00 -10.01 -29.74
N ARG A 145 -31.60 -10.15 -28.55
CA ARG A 145 -33.05 -10.01 -28.38
C ARG A 145 -33.55 -8.60 -28.69
N LEU A 146 -32.80 -7.57 -28.31
CA LEU A 146 -33.14 -6.17 -28.62
C LEU A 146 -33.07 -5.89 -30.13
N ASP A 147 -32.09 -6.47 -30.83
CA ASP A 147 -31.98 -6.32 -32.28
C ASP A 147 -33.08 -7.08 -33.02
N GLU A 148 -33.50 -8.25 -32.54
CA GLU A 148 -34.66 -8.98 -33.07
C GLU A 148 -35.96 -8.20 -32.86
N GLU A 149 -36.18 -7.62 -31.66
CA GLU A 149 -37.36 -6.80 -31.39
C GLU A 149 -37.38 -5.55 -32.28
N ARG A 150 -36.22 -4.92 -32.49
CA ARG A 150 -36.09 -3.76 -33.40
C ARG A 150 -36.45 -4.15 -34.82
N LYS A 151 -35.91 -5.25 -35.33
CA LYS A 151 -36.25 -5.75 -36.68
C LYS A 151 -37.73 -6.07 -36.82
N ALA A 152 -38.32 -6.77 -35.84
CA ALA A 152 -39.75 -7.08 -35.85
C ALA A 152 -40.63 -5.81 -35.86
N ARG A 153 -40.22 -4.77 -35.12
CA ARG A 153 -40.88 -3.45 -35.17
C ARG A 153 -40.76 -2.77 -36.53
N GLU A 154 -39.57 -2.81 -37.14
CA GLU A 154 -39.32 -2.24 -38.45
C GLU A 154 -40.12 -2.96 -39.55
N GLU A 155 -40.16 -4.29 -39.52
CA GLU A 155 -40.96 -5.12 -40.43
C GLU A 155 -42.45 -4.84 -40.29
N LEU A 156 -42.96 -4.76 -39.06
CA LEU A 156 -44.36 -4.41 -38.81
C LEU A 156 -44.68 -3.01 -39.32
N GLN A 157 -43.77 -2.05 -39.13
CA GLN A 157 -43.93 -0.69 -39.63
C GLN A 157 -43.95 -0.64 -41.16
N GLN A 158 -43.08 -1.41 -41.83
CA GLN A 158 -43.09 -1.55 -43.29
C GLN A 158 -44.38 -2.18 -43.79
N GLN A 159 -44.85 -3.26 -43.18
CA GLN A 159 -46.13 -3.90 -43.54
C GLN A 159 -47.32 -2.94 -43.37
N LEU A 160 -47.36 -2.19 -42.28
CA LEU A 160 -48.39 -1.17 -42.06
C LEU A 160 -48.32 -0.06 -43.12
N GLN A 161 -47.12 0.36 -43.50
CA GLN A 161 -46.92 1.37 -44.53
C GLN A 161 -47.36 0.87 -45.91
N GLU A 162 -47.02 -0.37 -46.27
CA GLU A 162 -47.48 -1.03 -47.49
C GLU A 162 -49.01 -1.19 -47.53
N PHE A 163 -49.60 -1.62 -46.41
CA PHE A 163 -51.05 -1.71 -46.26
C PHE A 163 -51.71 -0.36 -46.50
N MET A 164 -51.23 0.71 -45.85
CA MET A 164 -51.75 2.07 -46.02
C MET A 164 -51.60 2.59 -47.47
N ASN A 165 -50.50 2.27 -48.15
CA ASN A 165 -50.29 2.65 -49.55
C ASN A 165 -51.26 1.95 -50.51
N ASN A 166 -51.62 0.69 -50.23
CA ASN A 166 -52.52 -0.10 -51.07
C ASN A 166 -54.00 0.02 -50.65
N TRP A 167 -54.28 0.64 -49.50
CA TRP A 167 -55.63 0.81 -48.99
C TRP A 167 -56.37 1.87 -49.81
N ARG A 168 -57.52 1.50 -50.38
CA ARG A 168 -58.50 2.44 -50.92
C ARG A 168 -59.69 2.54 -49.97
N PRO A 169 -60.10 3.77 -49.58
CA PRO A 169 -61.29 3.92 -48.76
C PRO A 169 -62.51 3.36 -49.51
N PRO A 170 -63.44 2.69 -48.81
CA PRO A 170 -64.70 2.29 -49.41
C PRO A 170 -65.46 3.56 -49.82
N SER A 171 -65.87 3.61 -51.08
CA SER A 171 -66.71 4.68 -51.62
C SER A 171 -68.11 4.62 -50.98
N ASN A 172 -68.48 5.68 -50.26
CA ASN A 172 -69.84 5.94 -49.79
C ASN A 172 -70.79 6.21 -50.96
#